data_AF-A0A7K2EWH9-F1
#
_entry.id   AF-A0A7K2EWH9-F1
#
_cell.length_a   1.000
_cell.length_b   1.000
_cell.length_c   1.000
_cell.angle_alpha   90.00
_cell.angle_beta   90.00
_cell.angle_gamma   90.00
#
_symmetry.space_group_name_H-M   'P 1'
#
loop_
_entity.id
_entity.type
_entity.pdbx_description
1 polymer ?
#
loop_
_entity_poly.entity_id
_entity_poly.type
_entity_poly.pdbx_seq_one_letter_code
_entity_poly.pdbx_strand_id
1 'polypeptide(L)'
;MTGRPQPRRITLGGREAVALTPQEYERLLASRRQIGGQSARVRALGRQVRQAEQLLREVEALVAAPDQGCGRGADARGPCATAEAAAEGAYSGTGCLRCAVTALLRRHRGTTS
;
A
#
# COMPACT_ATOMS: atom_id res chain seq x y z
N MET A 1 -30.64 16.92 15.38
CA MET A 1 -31.70 15.90 15.52
C MET A 1 -31.28 14.64 14.78
N THR A 2 -30.81 13.62 15.49
CA THR A 2 -30.29 12.37 14.91
C THR A 2 -31.24 11.20 15.23
N GLY A 3 -32.40 11.19 14.59
CA GLY A 3 -33.27 10.01 14.57
C GLY A 3 -32.71 9.01 13.55
N ARG A 4 -32.46 7.76 13.98
CA ARG A 4 -32.18 6.68 13.02
C ARG A 4 -33.36 6.56 12.06
N PRO A 5 -33.17 6.52 10.74
CA PRO A 5 -34.27 6.36 9.80
C PRO A 5 -34.96 5.03 10.11
N GLN A 6 -36.25 5.08 10.46
CA GLN A 6 -37.05 3.90 10.75
C GLN A 6 -37.62 3.40 9.42
N PRO A 7 -37.16 2.24 8.89
CA PRO A 7 -37.58 1.78 7.58
C PRO A 7 -39.07 1.40 7.60
N ARG A 8 -39.85 2.02 6.73
CA ARG A 8 -41.27 1.67 6.52
C ARG A 8 -41.36 0.45 5.61
N ARG A 9 -41.65 -0.71 6.20
CA ARG A 9 -41.81 -1.96 5.47
C ARG A 9 -43.24 -2.05 4.90
N ILE A 10 -43.35 -2.42 3.64
CA ILE A 10 -44.60 -2.66 2.93
C ILE A 10 -44.52 -4.00 2.19
N THR A 11 -45.66 -4.56 1.80
CA THR A 11 -45.71 -5.77 0.96
C THR A 11 -46.25 -5.40 -0.42
N LEU A 12 -45.45 -5.63 -1.47
CA LEU A 12 -45.81 -5.38 -2.87
C LEU A 12 -45.82 -6.71 -3.62
N GLY A 13 -46.99 -7.14 -4.10
CA GLY A 13 -47.13 -8.41 -4.84
C GLY A 13 -46.62 -9.63 -4.07
N GLY A 14 -46.82 -9.67 -2.74
CA GLY A 14 -46.34 -10.75 -1.87
C GLY A 14 -44.84 -10.67 -1.49
N ARG A 15 -44.11 -9.63 -1.92
CA ARG A 15 -42.69 -9.41 -1.57
C ARG A 15 -42.56 -8.25 -0.59
N GLU A 16 -41.72 -8.43 0.44
CA GLU A 16 -41.40 -7.35 1.39
C GLU A 16 -40.53 -6.29 0.70
N ALA A 17 -40.91 -5.02 0.85
CA ALA A 17 -40.22 -3.87 0.30
C ALA A 17 -40.16 -2.72 1.32
N VAL A 18 -39.25 -1.77 1.11
CA VAL A 18 -39.14 -0.56 1.96
C VAL A 18 -39.63 0.64 1.16
N ALA A 19 -40.64 1.33 1.68
CA ALA A 19 -41.12 2.58 1.10
C ALA A 19 -40.24 3.75 1.55
N LEU A 20 -39.70 4.49 0.59
CA LEU A 20 -38.94 5.71 0.82
C LEU A 20 -39.63 6.87 0.12
N THR A 21 -39.72 8.01 0.78
CA THR A 21 -40.01 9.28 0.12
C THR A 21 -38.85 9.66 -0.82
N PRO A 22 -39.08 10.50 -1.85
CA PRO A 22 -38.01 10.98 -2.72
C PRO A 22 -36.84 11.60 -1.94
N GLN A 23 -37.14 12.37 -0.90
CA GLN A 23 -36.13 13.00 -0.05
C GLN A 23 -35.29 11.97 0.73
N GLU A 24 -35.92 10.91 1.26
CA GLU A 24 -35.20 9.82 1.93
C GLU A 24 -34.32 9.03 0.97
N TYR A 25 -34.81 8.81 -0.26
CA TYR A 25 -34.04 8.15 -1.31
C TYR A 25 -32.79 8.97 -1.70
N GLU A 26 -32.93 10.28 -1.87
CA GLU A 26 -31.78 11.17 -2.16
C GLU A 26 -30.75 11.17 -1.02
N ARG A 27 -31.20 11.23 0.24
CA ARG A 27 -30.32 11.12 1.42
C ARG A 27 -29.59 9.77 1.45
N LEU A 28 -30.28 8.68 1.13
CA LEU A 28 -29.69 7.35 1.05
C LEU A 28 -28.66 7.25 -0.08
N LEU A 29 -28.93 7.82 -1.25
CA LEU A 29 -27.97 7.91 -2.35
C LEU A 29 -26.73 8.73 -1.96
N ALA A 30 -26.91 9.87 -1.31
CA ALA A 30 -25.81 10.70 -0.82
C ALA A 30 -24.96 9.93 0.21
N SER A 31 -25.61 9.28 1.18
CA SER A 31 -24.93 8.43 2.18
C SER A 31 -24.17 7.28 1.52
N ARG A 32 -24.76 6.60 0.53
CA ARG A 32 -24.10 5.53 -0.22
C ARG A 32 -22.85 6.03 -0.93
N ARG A 33 -22.91 7.20 -1.57
CA ARG A 33 -21.74 7.82 -2.24
C ARG A 33 -20.65 8.16 -1.23
N GLN A 34 -21.02 8.75 -0.09
CA GLN A 34 -20.08 9.08 0.98
C GLN A 34 -19.38 7.82 1.51
N ILE A 35 -20.14 6.79 1.87
CA ILE A 35 -19.59 5.52 2.36
C ILE A 35 -18.72 4.85 1.29
N GLY A 36 -19.14 4.90 0.02
CA GLY A 36 -18.36 4.41 -1.10
C GLY A 36 -17.00 5.10 -1.23
N GLY A 37 -16.98 6.43 -1.14
CA GLY A 37 -15.76 7.23 -1.16
C GLY A 37 -14.84 6.96 0.03
N GLN A 38 -15.41 6.88 1.25
CA GLN A 38 -14.63 6.57 2.45
C GLN A 38 -14.05 5.16 2.39
N SER A 39 -14.82 4.18 1.92
CA SER A 39 -14.35 2.80 1.75
C SER A 39 -13.22 2.72 0.73
N ALA A 40 -13.28 3.49 -0.36
CA ALA A 40 -12.21 3.57 -1.34
C ALA A 40 -10.92 4.14 -0.74
N ARG A 41 -11.04 5.20 0.08
CA ARG A 41 -9.90 5.79 0.81
C ARG A 41 -9.28 4.81 1.80
N VAL A 42 -10.10 4.12 2.60
CA VAL A 42 -9.61 3.11 3.54
C VAL A 42 -8.88 1.98 2.82
N ARG A 43 -9.40 1.50 1.68
CA ARG A 43 -8.71 0.49 0.85
C ARG A 43 -7.38 0.99 0.31
N ALA A 44 -7.31 2.24 -0.15
CA ALA A 44 -6.07 2.84 -0.65
C ALA A 44 -5.03 2.97 0.48
N LEU A 45 -5.43 3.50 1.63
CA LEU A 45 -4.57 3.62 2.81
C LEU A 45 -4.08 2.25 3.29
N GLY A 46 -4.96 1.24 3.35
CA GLY A 46 -4.57 -0.12 3.72
C GLY A 46 -3.55 -0.75 2.77
N ARG A 47 -3.59 -0.41 1.46
CA ARG A 47 -2.53 -0.83 0.52
C ARG A 47 -1.20 -0.12 0.83
N GLN A 48 -1.24 1.18 1.09
CA GLN A 48 -0.04 1.97 1.43
C GLN A 48 0.62 1.45 2.72
N VAL A 49 -0.16 1.13 3.75
CA VAL A 49 0.36 0.56 5.01
C VAL A 49 1.07 -0.77 4.76
N ARG A 50 0.43 -1.72 4.06
CA ARG A 50 1.06 -3.02 3.74
C ARG A 50 2.34 -2.88 2.92
N GLN A 51 2.37 -1.92 2.00
CA GLN A 51 3.56 -1.65 1.20
C GLN A 51 4.70 -1.07 2.06
N ALA A 52 4.38 -0.16 2.98
CA ALA A 52 5.35 0.38 3.93
C ALA A 52 5.89 -0.70 4.88
N GLU A 53 5.03 -1.57 5.40
CA GLU A 53 5.43 -2.72 6.24
C GLU A 53 6.34 -3.70 5.48
N GLN A 54 6.09 -3.91 4.19
CA GLN A 54 6.97 -4.74 3.36
C GLN A 54 8.34 -4.08 3.17
N LEU A 55 8.37 -2.77 2.87
CA LEU A 55 9.63 -2.03 2.72
C LEU A 55 10.46 -2.06 4.02
N LEU A 56 9.82 -1.85 5.18
CA LEU A 56 10.50 -1.90 6.47
C LEU A 56 11.13 -3.27 6.72
N ARG A 57 10.39 -4.36 6.50
CA ARG A 57 10.92 -5.72 6.63
C ARG A 57 12.09 -6.00 5.69
N GLU A 58 12.04 -5.49 4.46
CA GLU A 58 13.15 -5.63 3.50
C GLU A 58 14.38 -4.82 3.93
N VAL A 59 14.21 -3.62 4.48
CA VAL A 59 15.32 -2.83 5.05
C VAL A 59 15.91 -3.49 6.29
N GLU A 60 15.08 -3.98 7.20
CA GLU A 60 15.52 -4.73 8.40
C GLU A 60 16.35 -5.95 8.01
N ALA A 61 15.91 -6.71 6.99
CA ALA A 61 16.66 -7.84 6.46
C ALA A 61 18.04 -7.44 5.89
N LEU A 62 18.12 -6.31 5.18
CA LEU A 62 19.38 -5.79 4.65
C LEU A 62 20.33 -5.31 5.76
N VAL A 63 19.80 -4.72 6.82
CA VAL A 63 20.60 -4.26 7.97
C VAL A 63 21.07 -5.44 8.82
N ALA A 64 20.25 -6.47 8.98
CA ALA A 64 20.59 -7.66 9.75
C ALA A 64 21.66 -8.54 9.08
N ALA A 65 21.71 -8.54 7.74
CA ALA A 65 22.67 -9.34 6.97
C ALA A 65 23.19 -8.57 5.74
N PRO A 66 24.06 -7.56 5.94
CA PRO A 66 24.53 -6.68 4.87
C PRO A 66 25.24 -7.45 3.74
N ASP A 67 25.96 -8.51 4.09
CA ASP A 67 26.78 -9.31 3.17
C ASP A 67 25.94 -10.09 2.14
N GLN A 68 24.68 -10.41 2.48
CA GLN A 68 23.75 -11.12 1.60
C GLN A 68 23.12 -10.20 0.55
N GLY A 69 23.10 -8.89 0.80
CA GLY A 69 22.58 -7.87 -0.12
C GLY A 69 23.52 -7.59 -1.30
N CYS A 70 24.83 -7.81 -1.12
CA CYS A 70 25.84 -7.52 -2.15
C CYS A 70 25.84 -8.51 -3.32
N GLY A 71 25.31 -9.73 -3.12
CA GLY A 71 25.33 -10.81 -4.12
C GLY A 71 24.01 -11.11 -4.82
N ARG A 72 22.87 -10.61 -4.32
CA ARG A 72 21.52 -10.95 -4.82
C ARG A 72 20.88 -9.90 -5.74
N GLY A 73 21.58 -8.80 -6.03
CA GLY A 73 21.10 -7.72 -6.91
C GLY A 73 21.54 -7.84 -8.37
N ALA A 74 21.84 -9.05 -8.86
CA ALA A 74 22.33 -9.28 -10.23
C ALA A 74 21.21 -9.24 -11.28
N ASP A 75 20.49 -8.12 -11.36
CA ASP A 75 20.10 -7.59 -12.66
C ASP A 75 21.28 -6.73 -13.11
N ALA A 76 22.02 -7.20 -14.11
CA ALA A 76 23.31 -6.71 -14.59
C ALA A 76 23.29 -5.31 -15.25
N ARG A 77 22.54 -4.36 -14.68
CA ARG A 77 22.42 -2.97 -15.14
C ARG A 77 22.27 -1.95 -14.00
N GLY A 78 22.39 -2.37 -12.75
CA GLY A 78 22.45 -1.47 -11.60
C GLY A 78 23.88 -1.00 -11.31
N PRO A 79 24.10 0.25 -10.86
CA PRO A 79 25.43 0.82 -10.56
C PRO A 79 26.15 0.13 -9.38
N CYS A 80 25.60 -0.96 -8.85
CA CYS A 80 26.16 -1.75 -7.76
C CYS A 80 26.80 -3.07 -8.26
N ALA A 81 26.76 -3.35 -9.57
CA ALA A 81 27.33 -4.55 -10.17
C ALA A 81 28.86 -4.50 -10.33
N THR A 82 29.50 -3.34 -10.18
CA THR A 82 30.96 -3.26 -10.18
C THR A 82 31.48 -3.40 -8.75
N ALA A 83 31.51 -4.66 -8.28
CA ALA A 83 32.54 -5.11 -7.34
C ALA A 83 33.93 -5.19 -8.02
N GLU A 84 34.18 -4.34 -9.02
CA GLU A 84 35.47 -4.12 -9.70
C GLU A 84 36.19 -2.87 -9.15
N ALA A 85 35.91 -2.50 -7.90
CA ALA A 85 36.90 -1.79 -7.09
C ALA A 85 37.54 -2.74 -6.07
N ALA A 86 37.62 -4.04 -6.40
CA ALA A 86 38.55 -4.99 -5.78
C ALA A 86 40.02 -4.71 -6.17
N ALA A 87 40.37 -3.43 -6.36
CA ALA A 87 41.71 -2.92 -6.39
C ALA A 87 41.91 -2.11 -5.10
N GLU A 88 42.58 -2.76 -4.15
CA GLU A 88 43.36 -2.12 -3.08
C GLU A 88 42.57 -1.26 -2.07
N GLY A 89 42.14 -1.91 -0.98
CA GLY A 89 41.98 -1.25 0.32
C GLY A 89 40.54 -1.05 0.80
N ALA A 90 40.17 -1.81 1.84
CA ALA A 90 39.10 -1.49 2.78
C ALA A 90 37.69 -1.24 2.19
N TYR A 91 37.07 -2.28 1.63
CA TYR A 91 35.62 -2.31 1.46
C TYR A 91 34.92 -2.34 2.83
N SER A 92 34.58 -1.16 3.34
CA SER A 92 33.65 -1.00 4.45
C SER A 92 32.28 -1.58 4.03
N GLY A 93 31.78 -2.61 4.73
CA GLY A 93 30.45 -3.20 4.48
C GLY A 93 29.31 -2.17 4.41
N THR A 94 29.53 -0.98 4.96
CA THR A 94 28.69 0.22 4.84
C THR A 94 28.42 0.65 3.39
N GLY A 95 29.39 0.53 2.49
CA GLY A 95 29.25 0.92 1.08
C GLY A 95 28.28 0.02 0.33
N CYS A 96 28.39 -1.30 0.54
CA CYS A 96 27.45 -2.26 -0.03
C CYS A 96 26.03 -2.07 0.53
N LEU A 97 25.90 -1.90 1.85
CA LEU A 97 24.59 -1.68 2.47
C LEU A 97 23.91 -0.42 1.91
N ARG A 98 24.65 0.69 1.74
CA ARG A 98 24.14 1.91 1.13
C ARG A 98 23.64 1.68 -0.30
N CYS A 99 24.37 0.89 -1.07
CA CYS A 99 24.00 0.48 -2.42
C CYS A 99 22.71 -0.37 -2.44
N ALA A 100 22.63 -1.39 -1.59
CA ALA A 100 21.46 -2.27 -1.48
C ALA A 100 20.19 -1.52 -1.06
N VAL A 101 20.31 -0.63 -0.06
CA VAL A 101 19.20 0.23 0.37
C VAL A 101 18.77 1.19 -0.75
N THR A 102 19.72 1.77 -1.49
CA THR A 102 19.40 2.68 -2.62
C THR A 102 18.65 1.93 -3.73
N ALA A 103 19.07 0.71 -4.07
CA ALA A 103 18.39 -0.13 -5.05
C ALA A 103 16.96 -0.50 -4.59
N LEU A 104 16.81 -0.88 -3.32
CA LEU A 104 15.52 -1.21 -2.72
C LEU A 104 14.53 -0.04 -2.79
N LEU A 105 14.99 1.17 -2.42
CA LEU A 105 14.17 2.38 -2.46
C LEU A 105 13.75 2.75 -3.89
N ARG A 106 14.61 2.55 -4.89
CA ARG A 106 14.25 2.76 -6.30
C ARG A 106 13.16 1.79 -6.76
N ARG A 107 13.29 0.50 -6.41
CA ARG A 107 12.27 -0.52 -6.74
C ARG A 107 10.91 -0.15 -6.17
N HIS A 108 10.86 0.24 -4.90
CA HIS A 108 9.60 0.64 -4.25
C HIS A 108 9.00 1.91 -4.86
N ARG A 109 9.82 2.91 -5.20
CA ARG A 109 9.34 4.13 -5.90
C ARG A 109 8.76 3.83 -7.29
N GLY A 110 9.31 2.85 -8.00
CA GLY A 110 8.77 2.38 -9.28
C GLY A 110 7.42 1.67 -9.15
N THR A 111 7.14 1.04 -8.00
CA THR A 111 5.84 0.38 -7.74
C THR A 111 4.76 1.31 -7.19
N THR A 112 5.12 2.52 -6.75
CA THR A 112 4.17 3.52 -6.24
C THR A 112 3.64 4.48 -7.32
N SER A 113 4.25 4.48 -8.51
CA SER A 113 3.81 5.28 -9.67
C SER A 113 2.79 4.53 -10.51
#